data_AF-A0AAU7S3H9-F1
#
_entry.id   AF-A0AAU7S3H9-F1
#
_cell.length_a   1.000
_cell.length_b   1.000
_cell.length_c   1.000
_cell.angle_alpha   90.00
_cell.angle_beta   90.00
_cell.angle_gamma   90.00
#
_symmetry.space_group_name_H-M   'P 1'
#
loop_
_entity.id
_entity.type
_entity.pdbx_description
1 polymer ?
#
loop_
_entity_poly.entity_id
_entity_poly.type
_entity_poly.pdbx_seq_one_letter_code
_entity_poly.pdbx_strand_id
1 'polypeptide(L)'
;MNAAVEHNRSIALKKLLGDRAKTFPRGITSVCSAHPLVIEAALRRAASEGAVALIEATCNQVNQEGGYTGMTPRDFRRFVEDIAAAVGFSVDRIILGGDHLGPNPWRKLPAEEAMAKAEAMIAAYVEAGFEKIHLDTSMGCADEPVALADEVTAERAARLARVAEQAALRSGRRPPVYIIGTEVPPPGGATHALDELEVTRPEAAKNTLAVHRAAFAKAGVESALERVIAIVVQPGVEFGNANVVLYRPDRADGLIGALDQMPGLLFEAHSTDYQPGDALAALVEGGFAILKVGPGLTFALREALYGLDAIASVLAGRVLPDAIHATMEAVMLENPGHWNSHYGGSVEEQRLQRHFSYSDRIRYYWPNERAATAVETLLARFEGDIPETLISQYLGRVYPAVVAKKVLPRARDLCIAAIDAALEPYSVATIA
;
A
#
# COMPACT_ATOMS: atom_id res chain seq x y z
N MET A 1 -11.62 -19.79 16.13
CA MET A 1 -11.07 -18.43 16.34
C MET A 1 -10.26 -18.41 17.62
N ASN A 2 -9.00 -17.98 17.55
CA ASN A 2 -8.12 -17.86 18.72
C ASN A 2 -8.58 -16.65 19.56
N ALA A 3 -8.90 -16.87 20.84
CA ALA A 3 -9.36 -15.82 21.76
C ALA A 3 -8.33 -14.70 21.95
N ALA A 4 -7.02 -15.01 21.87
CA ALA A 4 -5.96 -14.02 21.96
C ALA A 4 -5.97 -13.08 20.75
N VAL A 5 -6.17 -13.61 19.54
CA VAL A 5 -6.27 -12.80 18.31
C VAL A 5 -7.44 -11.81 18.40
N GLU A 6 -8.61 -12.26 18.87
CA GLU A 6 -9.76 -11.36 19.03
C GLU A 6 -9.52 -10.27 20.08
N HIS A 7 -8.92 -10.64 21.22
CA HIS A 7 -8.56 -9.70 22.26
C HIS A 7 -7.57 -8.64 21.75
N ASN A 8 -6.52 -9.09 21.06
CA ASN A 8 -5.50 -8.23 20.48
C ASN A 8 -6.09 -7.29 19.42
N ARG A 9 -6.93 -7.83 18.55
CA ARG A 9 -7.63 -7.07 17.50
C ARG A 9 -8.45 -5.93 18.09
N SER A 10 -9.27 -6.21 19.11
CA SER A 10 -10.09 -5.19 19.77
C SER A 10 -9.23 -4.05 20.34
N ILE A 11 -8.10 -4.36 20.98
CA ILE A 11 -7.19 -3.36 21.54
C ILE A 11 -6.51 -2.54 20.44
N ALA A 12 -5.92 -3.21 19.45
CA ALA A 12 -5.15 -2.57 18.38
C ALA A 12 -6.03 -1.69 17.50
N LEU A 13 -7.18 -2.20 17.04
CA LEU A 13 -8.10 -1.44 16.20
C LEU A 13 -8.79 -0.31 16.98
N LYS A 14 -9.02 -0.45 18.28
CA LYS A 14 -9.49 0.66 19.12
C LYS A 14 -8.48 1.81 19.16
N LYS A 15 -7.18 1.51 19.26
CA LYS A 15 -6.13 2.54 19.24
C LYS A 15 -6.08 3.26 17.89
N LEU A 16 -6.17 2.51 16.78
CA LEU A 16 -6.12 3.02 15.41
C LEU A 16 -7.38 3.83 15.03
N LEU A 17 -8.56 3.24 15.19
CA LEU A 17 -9.82 3.81 14.74
C LEU A 17 -10.37 4.86 15.72
N GLY A 18 -10.07 4.72 17.02
CA GLY A 18 -10.63 5.58 18.06
C GLY A 18 -12.15 5.61 18.00
N ASP A 19 -12.73 6.80 18.08
CA ASP A 19 -14.19 7.01 18.08
C ASP A 19 -14.81 7.01 16.68
N ARG A 20 -14.01 6.81 15.62
CA ARG A 20 -14.47 6.81 14.21
C ARG A 20 -15.32 5.58 13.89
N ALA A 21 -15.18 4.50 14.66
CA ALA A 21 -15.89 3.25 14.47
C ALA A 21 -16.77 2.94 15.69
N LYS A 22 -18.07 2.72 15.46
CA LYS A 22 -19.01 2.27 16.52
C LYS A 22 -18.84 0.79 16.86
N THR A 23 -18.50 0.00 15.85
CA THR A 23 -18.19 -1.42 15.93
C THR A 23 -16.84 -1.63 15.27
N PHE A 24 -15.92 -2.33 15.94
CA PHE A 24 -14.62 -2.60 15.36
C PHE A 24 -14.72 -3.69 14.30
N PRO A 25 -14.13 -3.48 13.10
CA PRO A 25 -14.09 -4.49 12.05
C PRO A 25 -13.14 -5.64 12.43
N ARG A 26 -13.13 -6.72 11.64
CA ARG A 26 -12.17 -7.82 11.81
C ARG A 26 -10.75 -7.45 11.38
N GLY A 27 -10.63 -6.46 10.51
CA GLY A 27 -9.35 -5.89 10.10
C GLY A 27 -9.53 -4.55 9.41
N ILE A 28 -8.49 -4.08 8.75
CA ILE A 28 -8.54 -2.86 7.93
C ILE A 28 -7.70 -3.03 6.67
N THR A 29 -8.26 -2.59 5.54
CA THR A 29 -7.52 -2.48 4.29
C THR A 29 -6.70 -1.20 4.32
N SER A 30 -5.39 -1.33 4.12
CA SER A 30 -4.47 -0.21 3.97
C SER A 30 -4.17 0.02 2.49
N VAL A 31 -4.69 1.11 1.94
CA VAL A 31 -4.52 1.46 0.53
C VAL A 31 -3.23 2.27 0.34
N CYS A 32 -2.20 1.63 -0.21
CA CYS A 32 -0.86 2.20 -0.43
C CYS A 32 -0.70 2.72 -1.86
N SER A 33 -1.44 3.77 -2.22
CA SER A 33 -1.41 4.35 -3.58
C SER A 33 -1.49 5.86 -3.58
N ALA A 34 -0.75 6.48 -4.50
CA ALA A 34 -0.80 7.91 -4.79
C ALA A 34 -1.62 8.25 -6.05
N HIS A 35 -2.24 7.26 -6.70
CA HIS A 35 -3.01 7.50 -7.91
C HIS A 35 -4.40 8.08 -7.57
N PRO A 36 -4.83 9.21 -8.17
CA PRO A 36 -6.07 9.90 -7.79
C PRO A 36 -7.31 9.01 -7.93
N LEU A 37 -7.44 8.27 -9.04
CA LEU A 37 -8.57 7.35 -9.24
C LEU A 37 -8.60 6.19 -8.24
N VAL A 38 -7.44 5.78 -7.70
CA VAL A 38 -7.37 4.69 -6.70
C VAL A 38 -7.82 5.19 -5.34
N ILE A 39 -7.34 6.36 -4.93
CA ILE A 39 -7.79 7.02 -3.70
C ILE A 39 -9.30 7.28 -3.78
N GLU A 40 -9.80 7.77 -4.91
CA GLU A 40 -11.23 7.98 -5.11
C GLU A 40 -12.05 6.69 -4.97
N ALA A 41 -11.62 5.61 -5.62
CA ALA A 41 -12.30 4.31 -5.51
C ALA A 41 -12.33 3.82 -4.05
N ALA A 42 -11.21 3.93 -3.34
CA ALA A 42 -11.12 3.57 -1.92
C ALA A 42 -12.08 4.40 -1.04
N LEU A 43 -12.15 5.71 -1.26
CA LEU A 43 -13.04 6.60 -0.51
C LEU A 43 -14.52 6.34 -0.85
N ARG A 44 -14.86 6.09 -2.11
CA ARG A 44 -16.23 5.72 -2.52
C ARG A 44 -16.69 4.42 -1.88
N ARG A 45 -15.82 3.41 -1.82
CA ARG A 45 -16.08 2.15 -1.14
C ARG A 45 -16.28 2.33 0.37
N ALA A 46 -15.35 3.01 1.03
CA ALA A 46 -15.49 3.31 2.45
C ALA A 46 -16.78 4.11 2.75
N ALA A 47 -17.21 4.97 1.82
CA ALA A 47 -18.48 5.68 1.92
C ALA A 47 -19.67 4.71 1.88
N SER A 48 -19.72 3.82 0.88
CA SER A 48 -20.85 2.88 0.69
C SER A 48 -20.98 1.88 1.83
N GLU A 49 -19.88 1.54 2.49
CA GLU A 49 -19.82 0.58 3.59
C GLU A 49 -19.97 1.24 4.97
N GLY A 50 -19.94 2.57 5.06
CA GLY A 50 -19.89 3.24 6.36
C GLY A 50 -18.58 3.02 7.12
N ALA A 51 -17.50 2.61 6.43
CA ALA A 51 -16.20 2.27 7.01
C ALA A 51 -15.21 3.45 7.12
N VAL A 52 -14.14 3.28 7.90
CA VAL A 52 -13.02 4.23 7.94
C VAL A 52 -12.05 3.91 6.80
N ALA A 53 -11.57 4.93 6.10
CA ALA A 53 -10.59 4.75 5.02
C ALA A 53 -9.17 4.90 5.58
N LEU A 54 -8.31 3.91 5.35
CA LEU A 54 -6.86 4.00 5.63
C LEU A 54 -6.09 4.15 4.31
N ILE A 55 -5.50 5.33 4.11
CA ILE A 55 -4.70 5.67 2.95
C ILE A 55 -3.25 5.87 3.42
N GLU A 56 -2.30 5.16 2.81
CA GLU A 56 -0.88 5.24 3.17
C GLU A 56 -0.01 5.76 2.03
N ALA A 57 1.00 6.55 2.37
CA ALA A 57 2.07 6.95 1.48
C ALA A 57 3.40 6.37 1.95
N THR A 58 4.17 5.83 1.01
CA THR A 58 5.54 5.34 1.27
C THR A 58 6.55 6.48 1.35
N CYS A 59 7.67 6.26 2.04
CA CYS A 59 8.80 7.20 2.13
C CYS A 59 9.36 7.65 0.75
N ASN A 60 9.25 6.81 -0.28
CA ASN A 60 9.69 7.15 -1.63
C ASN A 60 8.64 8.00 -2.39
N GLN A 61 7.36 7.76 -2.13
CA GLN A 61 6.26 8.51 -2.75
C GLN A 61 6.25 9.95 -2.27
N VAL A 62 6.25 10.13 -0.95
CA VAL A 62 5.99 11.39 -0.27
C VAL A 62 7.03 11.53 0.84
N ASN A 63 7.77 12.63 0.84
CA ASN A 63 8.67 13.01 1.92
C ASN A 63 8.88 14.53 1.91
N GLN A 64 9.65 15.06 2.86
CA GLN A 64 9.89 16.50 2.98
C GLN A 64 10.56 17.14 1.75
N GLU A 65 11.15 16.33 0.87
CA GLU A 65 11.78 16.74 -0.39
C GLU A 65 10.87 16.53 -1.61
N GLY A 66 9.63 16.05 -1.40
CA GLY A 66 8.62 15.80 -2.43
C GLY A 66 8.54 14.35 -2.93
N GLY A 67 9.53 13.50 -2.61
CA GLY A 67 9.61 12.14 -3.16
C GLY A 67 9.56 12.12 -4.70
N TYR A 68 9.12 11.01 -5.29
CA TYR A 68 8.92 10.95 -6.75
C TYR A 68 7.59 11.58 -7.20
N THR A 69 6.66 11.84 -6.27
CA THR A 69 5.36 12.45 -6.60
C THR A 69 5.41 13.98 -6.66
N GLY A 70 6.48 14.59 -6.15
CA GLY A 70 6.57 16.03 -5.93
C GLY A 70 5.75 16.54 -4.74
N MET A 71 5.15 15.64 -3.93
CA MET A 71 4.31 16.00 -2.80
C MET A 71 5.05 15.88 -1.46
N THR A 72 4.94 16.91 -0.63
CA THR A 72 5.24 16.77 0.81
C THR A 72 4.09 16.05 1.53
N PRO A 73 4.27 15.58 2.79
CA PRO A 73 3.17 14.98 3.55
C PRO A 73 1.94 15.90 3.68
N ARG A 74 2.15 17.22 3.77
CA ARG A 74 1.07 18.21 3.78
C ARG A 74 0.34 18.28 2.44
N ASP A 75 1.08 18.19 1.34
CA ASP A 75 0.47 18.19 0.00
C ASP A 75 -0.31 16.91 -0.24
N PHE A 76 0.21 15.76 0.17
CA PHE A 76 -0.50 14.48 0.08
C PHE A 76 -1.79 14.48 0.89
N ARG A 77 -1.76 15.02 2.12
CA ARG A 77 -2.99 15.21 2.92
C ARG A 77 -4.02 16.04 2.18
N ARG A 78 -3.64 17.22 1.70
CA ARG A 78 -4.54 18.12 0.95
C ARG A 78 -5.10 17.42 -0.29
N PHE A 79 -4.24 16.73 -1.03
CA PHE A 79 -4.63 15.94 -2.20
C PHE A 79 -5.69 14.88 -1.88
N VAL A 80 -5.54 14.13 -0.77
CA VAL A 80 -6.55 13.16 -0.33
C VAL A 80 -7.84 13.85 0.14
N GLU A 81 -7.73 14.96 0.89
CA GLU A 81 -8.87 15.75 1.37
C GLU A 81 -9.68 16.37 0.22
N ASP A 82 -9.03 16.84 -0.84
CA ASP A 82 -9.68 17.37 -2.05
C ASP A 82 -10.48 16.28 -2.78
N ILE A 83 -9.92 15.07 -2.90
CA ILE A 83 -10.64 13.92 -3.48
C ILE A 83 -11.81 13.52 -2.58
N ALA A 84 -11.62 13.51 -1.25
CA ALA A 84 -12.67 13.22 -0.29
C ALA A 84 -13.84 14.21 -0.40
N ALA A 85 -13.55 15.51 -0.51
CA ALA A 85 -14.55 16.54 -0.73
C ALA A 85 -15.32 16.31 -2.04
N ALA A 86 -14.62 15.96 -3.13
CA ALA A 86 -15.23 15.72 -4.43
C ALA A 86 -16.20 14.51 -4.44
N VAL A 87 -15.96 13.49 -3.61
CA VAL A 87 -16.86 12.32 -3.48
C VAL A 87 -17.80 12.39 -2.28
N GLY A 88 -17.77 13.49 -1.50
CA GLY A 88 -18.60 13.65 -0.31
C GLY A 88 -18.22 12.74 0.86
N PHE A 89 -16.96 12.33 0.96
CA PHE A 89 -16.46 11.55 2.09
C PHE A 89 -15.97 12.47 3.22
N SER A 90 -16.34 12.15 4.48
CA SER A 90 -15.92 12.96 5.63
C SER A 90 -14.44 12.77 5.94
N VAL A 91 -13.70 13.88 6.01
CA VAL A 91 -12.26 13.90 6.35
C VAL A 91 -11.98 13.27 7.72
N ASP A 92 -12.93 13.35 8.67
CA ASP A 92 -12.78 12.76 10.02
C ASP A 92 -12.77 11.23 9.99
N ARG A 93 -13.22 10.61 8.90
CA ARG A 93 -13.22 9.16 8.66
C ARG A 93 -12.03 8.69 7.83
N ILE A 94 -11.04 9.56 7.58
CA ILE A 94 -9.79 9.20 6.91
C ILE A 94 -8.70 9.04 7.97
N ILE A 95 -7.94 7.96 7.87
CA ILE A 95 -6.66 7.78 8.57
C ILE A 95 -5.57 7.85 7.50
N LEU A 96 -4.63 8.76 7.71
CA LEU A 96 -3.42 8.84 6.89
C LEU A 96 -2.29 8.09 7.59
N GLY A 97 -1.66 7.16 6.85
CA GLY A 97 -0.52 6.38 7.34
C GLY A 97 0.76 6.60 6.53
N GLY A 98 1.90 6.49 7.21
CA GLY A 98 3.22 6.52 6.60
C GLY A 98 3.82 5.12 6.57
N ASP A 99 4.25 4.68 5.39
CA ASP A 99 4.73 3.33 5.14
C ASP A 99 6.26 3.27 4.92
N HIS A 100 6.91 2.30 5.55
CA HIS A 100 8.36 2.11 5.60
C HIS A 100 9.11 3.42 5.87
N LEU A 101 8.70 4.17 6.90
CA LEU A 101 9.36 5.43 7.23
C LEU A 101 10.68 5.14 7.95
N GLY A 102 11.76 5.55 7.30
CA GLY A 102 13.13 5.36 7.74
C GLY A 102 14.12 5.84 6.69
N PRO A 103 15.38 5.38 6.71
CA PRO A 103 16.45 5.89 5.85
C PRO A 103 16.37 5.41 4.39
N ASN A 104 15.39 4.57 4.02
CA ASN A 104 15.33 3.91 2.71
C ASN A 104 15.54 4.83 1.48
N PRO A 105 14.89 6.01 1.35
CA PRO A 105 15.11 6.90 0.20
C PRO A 105 16.55 7.42 0.10
N TRP A 106 17.25 7.46 1.23
CA TRP A 106 18.60 8.01 1.36
C TRP A 106 19.64 6.96 1.77
N ARG A 107 19.35 5.67 1.59
CA ARG A 107 20.25 4.55 1.97
C ARG A 107 21.62 4.58 1.30
N LYS A 108 21.80 5.38 0.26
CA LYS A 108 23.09 5.59 -0.41
C LYS A 108 23.98 6.62 0.31
N LEU A 109 23.46 7.33 1.31
CA LEU A 109 24.21 8.24 2.16
C LEU A 109 24.77 7.48 3.39
N PRO A 110 25.77 8.04 4.09
CA PRO A 110 26.18 7.54 5.39
C PRO A 110 25.02 7.50 6.39
N ALA A 111 25.06 6.55 7.33
CA ALA A 111 23.97 6.27 8.26
C ALA A 111 23.43 7.51 9.01
N GLU A 112 24.31 8.36 9.57
CA GLU A 112 23.87 9.56 10.31
C GLU A 112 23.17 10.58 9.42
N GLU A 113 23.63 10.77 8.18
CA GLU A 113 23.00 11.69 7.22
C GLU A 113 21.63 11.15 6.77
N ALA A 114 21.56 9.86 6.47
CA ALA A 114 20.31 9.19 6.10
C ALA A 114 19.28 9.24 7.25
N MET A 115 19.73 9.02 8.49
CA MET A 115 18.87 9.10 9.67
C MET A 115 18.41 10.53 9.96
N ALA A 116 19.26 11.55 9.77
CA ALA A 116 18.82 12.95 9.91
C ALA A 116 17.70 13.30 8.92
N LYS A 117 17.76 12.78 7.69
CA LYS A 117 16.68 12.94 6.71
C LYS A 117 15.44 12.14 7.08
N ALA A 118 15.59 10.93 7.62
CA ALA A 118 14.49 10.14 8.14
C ALA A 118 13.77 10.84 9.32
N GLU A 119 14.50 11.49 10.22
CA GLU A 119 13.94 12.30 11.31
C GLU A 119 13.12 13.47 10.77
N ALA A 120 13.65 14.21 9.79
CA ALA A 120 12.93 15.31 9.14
C ALA A 120 11.65 14.82 8.46
N MET A 121 11.70 13.65 7.81
CA MET A 121 10.54 13.00 7.21
C MET A 121 9.48 12.66 8.26
N ILE A 122 9.87 11.97 9.34
CA ILE A 122 8.94 11.59 10.43
C ILE A 122 8.25 12.82 11.03
N ALA A 123 9.01 13.89 11.30
CA ALA A 123 8.43 15.13 11.77
C ALA A 123 7.40 15.71 10.79
N ALA A 124 7.72 15.75 9.49
CA ALA A 124 6.83 16.25 8.45
C ALA A 124 5.52 15.43 8.34
N TYR A 125 5.60 14.11 8.44
CA TYR A 125 4.42 13.22 8.45
C TYR A 125 3.53 13.50 9.67
N VAL A 126 4.10 13.53 10.87
CA VAL A 126 3.32 13.76 12.09
C VAL A 126 2.72 15.16 12.11
N GLU A 127 3.46 16.20 11.72
CA GLU A 127 2.98 17.58 11.67
C GLU A 127 1.88 17.78 10.61
N ALA A 128 1.91 17.02 9.52
CA ALA A 128 0.83 16.94 8.54
C ALA A 128 -0.41 16.19 9.08
N GLY A 129 -0.29 15.46 10.20
CA GLY A 129 -1.39 14.75 10.84
C GLY A 129 -1.60 13.34 10.34
N PHE A 130 -0.52 12.67 9.96
CA PHE A 130 -0.52 11.23 9.79
C PHE A 130 -0.59 10.57 11.17
N GLU A 131 -1.52 9.62 11.31
CA GLU A 131 -1.88 9.01 12.60
C GLU A 131 -1.33 7.59 12.76
N LYS A 132 -0.95 6.93 11.66
CA LYS A 132 -0.32 5.60 11.65
C LYS A 132 1.09 5.71 11.07
N ILE A 133 2.11 5.29 11.81
CA ILE A 133 3.52 5.43 11.42
C ILE A 133 4.21 4.07 11.46
N HIS A 134 4.60 3.55 10.29
CA HIS A 134 5.44 2.37 10.18
C HIS A 134 6.92 2.79 10.27
N LEU A 135 7.59 2.40 11.35
CA LEU A 135 9.00 2.65 11.59
C LEU A 135 9.84 1.47 11.07
N ASP A 136 10.42 1.63 9.89
CA ASP A 136 11.28 0.62 9.28
C ASP A 136 12.69 1.18 9.06
N THR A 137 13.62 0.70 9.87
CA THR A 137 15.04 1.09 9.85
C THR A 137 15.96 -0.12 9.67
N SER A 138 15.45 -1.18 9.04
CA SER A 138 16.12 -2.48 8.88
C SER A 138 17.21 -2.49 7.80
N MET A 139 17.11 -1.58 6.82
CA MET A 139 18.04 -1.50 5.70
C MET A 139 19.35 -0.80 6.07
N GLY A 140 20.46 -1.38 5.61
CA GLY A 140 21.77 -0.73 5.70
C GLY A 140 21.85 0.56 4.88
N CYS A 141 22.53 1.55 5.44
CA CYS A 141 22.98 2.74 4.71
C CYS A 141 24.34 2.49 4.02
N ALA A 142 24.97 3.53 3.47
CA ALA A 142 26.29 3.38 2.87
C ALA A 142 27.29 2.76 3.86
N ASP A 143 28.09 1.81 3.36
CA ASP A 143 29.10 1.06 4.11
C ASP A 143 28.57 0.17 5.26
N GLU A 144 27.25 -0.03 5.34
CA GLU A 144 26.63 -0.97 6.27
C GLU A 144 26.21 -2.28 5.58
N PRO A 145 26.04 -3.38 6.34
CA PRO A 145 25.41 -4.60 5.82
C PRO A 145 24.02 -4.31 5.25
N VAL A 146 23.64 -5.00 4.16
CA VAL A 146 22.33 -4.82 3.50
C VAL A 146 21.16 -4.97 4.49
N ALA A 147 21.25 -5.95 5.39
CA ALA A 147 20.36 -6.14 6.52
C ALA A 147 21.12 -5.89 7.82
N LEU A 148 20.59 -5.00 8.66
CA LEU A 148 21.19 -4.64 9.93
C LEU A 148 20.87 -5.66 11.02
N ALA A 149 21.66 -5.63 12.10
CA ALA A 149 21.32 -6.36 13.32
C ALA A 149 20.03 -5.80 13.94
N ASP A 150 19.27 -6.69 14.60
CA ASP A 150 17.98 -6.37 15.22
C ASP A 150 18.09 -5.22 16.23
N GLU A 151 19.16 -5.16 17.01
CA GLU A 151 19.41 -4.11 18.01
C GLU A 151 19.61 -2.74 17.35
N VAL A 152 20.38 -2.67 16.26
CA VAL A 152 20.63 -1.42 15.52
C VAL A 152 19.34 -0.93 14.87
N THR A 153 18.57 -1.85 14.29
CA THR A 153 17.24 -1.57 13.74
C THR A 153 16.34 -0.98 14.81
N ALA A 154 16.25 -1.62 15.97
CA ALA A 154 15.43 -1.16 17.09
C ALA A 154 15.86 0.20 17.66
N GLU A 155 17.16 0.46 17.77
CA GLU A 155 17.71 1.75 18.23
C GLU A 155 17.36 2.88 17.28
N ARG A 156 17.46 2.65 15.96
CA ARG A 156 17.04 3.63 14.94
C ARG A 156 15.53 3.86 14.97
N ALA A 157 14.72 2.81 15.09
CA ALA A 157 13.27 2.95 15.24
C ALA A 157 12.89 3.76 16.48
N ALA A 158 13.54 3.52 17.63
CA ALA A 158 13.31 4.29 18.86
C ALA A 158 13.70 5.78 18.70
N ARG A 159 14.80 6.06 17.98
CA ARG A 159 15.22 7.42 17.62
C ARG A 159 14.13 8.13 16.80
N LEU A 160 13.55 7.46 15.80
CA LEU A 160 12.45 8.01 14.99
C LEU A 160 11.14 8.16 15.79
N ALA A 161 10.80 7.21 16.65
CA ALA A 161 9.64 7.30 17.53
C ALA A 161 9.72 8.54 18.44
N ARG A 162 10.91 8.84 19.00
CA ARG A 162 11.13 10.06 19.77
C ARG A 162 10.85 11.33 18.97
N VAL A 163 11.28 11.38 17.71
CA VAL A 163 11.00 12.52 16.83
C VAL A 163 9.50 12.64 16.54
N ALA A 164 8.81 11.53 16.30
CA ALA A 164 7.37 11.50 16.11
C ALA A 164 6.62 12.05 17.33
N GLU A 165 6.96 11.57 18.54
CA GLU A 165 6.35 12.04 19.79
C GLU A 165 6.57 13.54 20.03
N GLN A 166 7.80 14.03 19.79
CA GLN A 166 8.11 15.45 19.93
C GLN A 166 7.37 16.29 18.88
N ALA A 167 7.25 15.81 17.65
CA ALA A 167 6.51 16.49 16.58
C ALA A 167 5.01 16.56 16.90
N ALA A 168 4.42 15.48 17.43
CA ALA A 168 3.03 15.47 17.87
C ALA A 168 2.79 16.51 18.98
N LEU A 169 3.66 16.54 19.99
CA LEU A 169 3.59 17.50 21.09
C LEU A 169 3.70 18.96 20.58
N ARG A 170 4.70 19.27 19.75
CA ARG A 170 4.91 20.63 19.21
C ARG A 170 3.75 21.11 18.34
N SER A 171 3.12 20.19 17.60
CA SER A 171 2.00 20.51 16.70
C SER A 171 0.63 20.44 17.37
N GLY A 172 0.55 20.11 18.66
CA GLY A 172 -0.71 19.96 19.39
C GLY A 172 -1.57 18.81 18.85
N ARG A 173 -0.96 17.81 18.21
CA ARG A 173 -1.63 16.66 17.62
C ARG A 173 -1.62 15.48 18.59
N ARG A 174 -2.59 14.58 18.42
CA ARG A 174 -2.59 13.29 19.11
C ARG A 174 -1.34 12.50 18.67
N PRO A 175 -0.61 11.86 19.59
CA PRO A 175 0.48 10.96 19.23
C PRO A 175 0.01 9.83 18.31
N PRO A 176 0.80 9.45 17.28
CA PRO A 176 0.41 8.41 16.35
C PRO A 176 0.43 7.02 16.98
N VAL A 177 -0.17 6.06 16.29
CA VAL A 177 0.08 4.63 16.50
C VAL A 177 1.25 4.17 15.64
N TYR A 178 1.97 3.17 16.11
CA TYR A 178 3.19 2.70 15.48
C TYR A 178 3.06 1.27 14.97
N ILE A 179 3.77 1.00 13.88
CA ILE A 179 4.06 -0.33 13.37
C ILE A 179 5.58 -0.48 13.36
N ILE A 180 6.08 -1.65 13.74
CA ILE A 180 7.52 -1.97 13.75
C ILE A 180 7.77 -3.23 12.94
N GLY A 181 9.05 -3.53 12.68
CA GLY A 181 9.45 -4.70 11.90
C GLY A 181 9.53 -4.38 10.42
N THR A 182 9.80 -5.41 9.62
CA THR A 182 9.90 -5.35 8.18
C THR A 182 9.61 -6.75 7.64
N GLU A 183 9.11 -6.84 6.42
CA GLU A 183 9.05 -8.09 5.68
C GLU A 183 10.41 -8.41 5.05
N VAL A 184 10.70 -9.70 4.91
CA VAL A 184 11.90 -10.19 4.22
C VAL A 184 11.42 -11.09 3.08
N PRO A 185 11.77 -10.81 1.82
CA PRO A 185 12.61 -9.69 1.33
C PRO A 185 11.89 -8.32 1.36
N PRO A 186 12.62 -7.18 1.24
CA PRO A 186 12.06 -5.81 1.29
C PRO A 186 11.00 -5.53 0.20
N PRO A 187 10.21 -4.43 0.34
CA PRO A 187 8.98 -4.22 -0.44
C PRO A 187 9.24 -3.95 -1.92
N GLY A 188 8.36 -4.46 -2.79
CA GLY A 188 8.38 -4.16 -4.23
C GLY A 188 8.08 -5.31 -5.19
N GLY A 189 7.77 -6.50 -4.67
CA GLY A 189 7.65 -7.75 -5.43
C GLY A 189 9.01 -8.34 -5.73
N ALA A 190 9.11 -9.67 -5.75
CA ALA A 190 10.38 -10.34 -5.99
C ALA A 190 10.83 -10.21 -7.45
N THR A 191 12.14 -9.99 -7.65
CA THR A 191 12.75 -9.87 -8.99
C THR A 191 12.93 -11.22 -9.70
N HIS A 192 12.66 -12.34 -9.03
CA HIS A 192 12.83 -13.70 -9.54
C HIS A 192 11.61 -14.58 -9.21
N ALA A 193 11.46 -15.70 -9.93
CA ALA A 193 10.46 -16.71 -9.63
C ALA A 193 10.61 -17.16 -8.16
N LEU A 194 9.54 -16.97 -7.39
CA LEU A 194 9.50 -17.28 -5.96
C LEU A 194 9.19 -18.76 -5.79
N ASP A 195 10.21 -19.61 -5.79
CA ASP A 195 9.98 -21.05 -5.61
C ASP A 195 9.64 -21.39 -4.14
N GLU A 196 10.25 -20.71 -3.15
CA GLU A 196 9.86 -20.85 -1.73
C GLU A 196 10.03 -19.54 -0.93
N LEU A 197 8.93 -19.05 -0.37
CA LEU A 197 8.91 -17.94 0.59
C LEU A 197 8.91 -18.50 2.02
N GLU A 198 9.88 -18.07 2.83
CA GLU A 198 10.00 -18.46 4.25
C GLU A 198 9.03 -17.61 5.08
N VAL A 199 8.09 -18.27 5.76
CA VAL A 199 7.22 -17.61 6.74
C VAL A 199 8.08 -17.14 7.92
N THR A 200 7.85 -15.92 8.41
CA THR A 200 8.59 -15.38 9.56
C THR A 200 8.49 -16.36 10.74
N ARG A 201 9.64 -16.70 11.30
CA ARG A 201 9.69 -17.60 12.46
C ARG A 201 9.07 -16.94 13.69
N PRO A 202 8.34 -17.68 14.54
CA PRO A 202 7.70 -17.12 15.73
C PRO A 202 8.69 -16.45 16.69
N GLU A 203 9.87 -17.04 16.84
CA GLU A 203 10.94 -16.47 17.67
C GLU A 203 11.52 -15.18 17.12
N ALA A 204 11.56 -15.02 15.79
CA ALA A 204 12.03 -13.76 15.18
C ALA A 204 11.04 -12.62 15.48
N ALA A 205 9.74 -12.85 15.32
CA ALA A 205 8.72 -11.85 15.66
C ALA A 205 8.75 -11.47 17.16
N LYS A 206 8.93 -12.46 18.04
CA LYS A 206 9.12 -12.23 19.49
C LYS A 206 10.41 -11.46 19.80
N ASN A 207 11.51 -11.78 19.12
CA ASN A 207 12.77 -11.06 19.26
C ASN A 207 12.63 -9.60 18.82
N THR A 208 12.03 -9.33 17.65
CA THR A 208 11.76 -7.98 17.15
C THR A 208 11.04 -7.15 18.21
N LEU A 209 9.99 -7.68 18.83
CA LEU A 209 9.27 -6.99 19.91
C LEU A 209 10.16 -6.75 21.14
N ALA A 210 10.96 -7.73 21.54
CA ALA A 210 11.83 -7.65 22.71
C ALA A 210 12.93 -6.58 22.53
N VAL A 211 13.60 -6.55 21.38
CA VAL A 211 14.65 -5.56 21.11
C VAL A 211 14.08 -4.15 20.97
N HIS A 212 12.90 -3.99 20.35
CA HIS A 212 12.23 -2.69 20.26
C HIS A 212 11.79 -2.20 21.65
N ARG A 213 11.31 -3.08 22.51
CA ARG A 213 10.98 -2.73 23.90
C ARG A 213 12.20 -2.20 24.65
N ALA A 214 13.35 -2.88 24.53
CA ALA A 214 14.59 -2.45 25.17
C ALA A 214 15.09 -1.10 24.61
N ALA A 215 15.08 -0.94 23.28
CA ALA A 215 15.52 0.29 22.63
C ALA A 215 14.62 1.49 22.94
N PHE A 216 13.30 1.32 22.96
CA PHE A 216 12.34 2.37 23.29
C PHE A 216 12.49 2.82 24.75
N ALA A 217 12.77 1.89 25.66
CA ALA A 217 13.06 2.21 27.05
C ALA A 217 14.37 3.00 27.19
N LYS A 218 15.44 2.52 26.54
CA LYS A 218 16.73 3.23 26.52
C LYS A 218 16.62 4.65 25.95
N ALA A 219 15.73 4.87 24.99
CA ALA A 219 15.49 6.18 24.37
C ALA A 219 14.51 7.08 25.15
N GLY A 220 13.90 6.60 26.24
CA GLY A 220 12.93 7.34 27.05
C GLY A 220 11.57 7.57 26.36
N VAL A 221 11.17 6.64 25.48
CA VAL A 221 9.92 6.69 24.71
C VAL A 221 9.03 5.47 24.96
N GLU A 222 9.06 4.92 26.17
CA GLU A 222 8.29 3.76 26.60
C GLU A 222 6.79 3.93 26.34
N SER A 223 6.25 5.14 26.54
CA SER A 223 4.83 5.41 26.27
C SER A 223 4.46 5.25 24.79
N ALA A 224 5.40 5.46 23.86
CA ALA A 224 5.18 5.22 22.43
C ALA A 224 5.08 3.72 22.13
N LEU A 225 5.80 2.87 22.88
CA LEU A 225 5.70 1.42 22.75
C LEU A 225 4.29 0.92 23.04
N GLU A 226 3.59 1.52 24.00
CA GLU A 226 2.17 1.19 24.29
C GLU A 226 1.24 1.50 23.11
N ARG A 227 1.66 2.35 22.17
CA ARG A 227 0.95 2.67 20.93
C ARG A 227 1.47 1.91 19.72
N VAL A 228 2.43 0.99 19.87
CA VAL A 228 2.69 -0.02 18.84
C VAL A 228 1.48 -0.95 18.78
N ILE A 229 0.90 -1.10 17.60
CA ILE A 229 -0.34 -1.88 17.39
C ILE A 229 -0.15 -3.08 16.48
N ALA A 230 0.94 -3.13 15.71
CA ALA A 230 1.26 -4.29 14.91
C ALA A 230 2.76 -4.44 14.65
N ILE A 231 3.14 -5.64 14.24
CA ILE A 231 4.47 -5.98 13.75
C ILE A 231 4.33 -6.43 12.29
N VAL A 232 5.18 -5.92 11.40
CA VAL A 232 5.29 -6.43 10.04
C VAL A 232 6.02 -7.76 10.05
N VAL A 233 5.44 -8.76 9.40
CA VAL A 233 5.97 -10.11 9.26
C VAL A 233 5.62 -10.66 7.87
N GLN A 234 6.30 -11.71 7.44
CA GLN A 234 6.06 -12.41 6.19
C GLN A 234 5.16 -13.64 6.45
N PRO A 235 3.85 -13.61 6.13
CA PRO A 235 2.92 -14.73 6.37
C PRO A 235 3.00 -15.84 5.31
N GLY A 236 3.86 -15.71 4.31
CA GLY A 236 3.91 -16.60 3.15
C GLY A 236 3.06 -16.08 1.99
N VAL A 237 2.97 -14.76 1.82
CA VAL A 237 2.33 -14.11 0.66
C VAL A 237 3.32 -13.20 -0.05
N GLU A 238 3.33 -13.27 -1.37
CA GLU A 238 4.17 -12.42 -2.23
C GLU A 238 3.68 -12.56 -3.68
N PHE A 239 4.16 -11.70 -4.57
CA PHE A 239 4.01 -11.86 -6.01
C PHE A 239 5.33 -11.56 -6.74
N GLY A 240 5.58 -12.32 -7.80
CA GLY A 240 6.65 -12.05 -8.76
C GLY A 240 6.09 -11.42 -10.03
N ASN A 241 6.88 -11.32 -11.11
CA ASN A 241 6.43 -10.69 -12.36
C ASN A 241 5.20 -11.37 -12.98
N ALA A 242 5.07 -12.70 -12.86
CA ALA A 242 4.01 -13.48 -13.52
C ALA A 242 3.43 -14.60 -12.62
N ASN A 243 3.66 -14.53 -11.31
CA ASN A 243 3.21 -15.55 -10.35
C ASN A 243 2.79 -14.90 -9.02
N VAL A 244 1.88 -15.56 -8.30
CA VAL A 244 1.41 -15.17 -6.96
C VAL A 244 1.67 -16.33 -6.01
N VAL A 245 2.30 -16.06 -4.88
CA VAL A 245 2.47 -17.02 -3.78
C VAL A 245 1.25 -16.89 -2.87
N LEU A 246 0.36 -17.88 -2.92
CA LEU A 246 -0.89 -17.86 -2.18
C LEU A 246 -0.67 -18.13 -0.69
N TYR A 247 -1.43 -17.43 0.15
CA TYR A 247 -1.44 -17.66 1.58
C TYR A 247 -1.85 -19.11 1.90
N ARG A 248 -1.12 -19.73 2.83
CA ARG A 248 -1.39 -21.09 3.34
C ARG A 248 -1.46 -21.03 4.87
N PRO A 249 -2.67 -21.03 5.48
CA PRO A 249 -2.84 -20.86 6.92
C PRO A 249 -2.02 -21.85 7.75
N ASP A 250 -1.96 -23.11 7.32
CA ASP A 250 -1.22 -24.19 7.97
C ASP A 250 0.29 -23.91 8.10
N ARG A 251 0.87 -23.12 7.19
CA ARG A 251 2.29 -22.72 7.26
C ARG A 251 2.53 -21.58 8.24
N ALA A 252 1.50 -20.85 8.63
CA ALA A 252 1.58 -19.68 9.50
C ALA A 252 1.13 -19.97 10.94
N ASP A 253 0.64 -21.18 11.26
CA ASP A 253 0.11 -21.52 12.59
C ASP A 253 1.08 -21.17 13.74
N GLY A 254 2.37 -21.49 13.57
CA GLY A 254 3.39 -21.15 14.57
C GLY A 254 3.53 -19.63 14.76
N LEU A 255 3.49 -18.87 13.66
CA LEU A 255 3.62 -17.41 13.69
C LEU A 255 2.37 -16.76 14.31
N ILE A 256 1.18 -17.26 13.96
CA ILE A 256 -0.10 -16.86 14.56
C ILE A 256 -0.07 -17.11 16.07
N GLY A 257 0.42 -18.27 16.52
CA GLY A 257 0.57 -18.61 17.93
C GLY A 257 1.51 -17.68 18.72
N ALA A 258 2.39 -16.94 18.04
CA ALA A 258 3.23 -15.93 18.71
C ALA A 258 2.40 -14.78 19.30
N LEU A 259 1.22 -14.48 18.72
CA LEU A 259 0.33 -13.41 19.19
C LEU A 259 -0.20 -13.64 20.61
N ASP A 260 -0.24 -14.88 21.08
CA ASP A 260 -0.61 -15.24 22.46
C ASP A 260 0.33 -14.58 23.50
N GLN A 261 1.56 -14.25 23.09
CA GLN A 261 2.58 -13.60 23.93
C GLN A 261 2.76 -12.11 23.58
N MET A 262 1.90 -11.56 22.73
CA MET A 262 1.97 -10.18 22.23
C MET A 262 0.64 -9.46 22.47
N PRO A 263 0.23 -9.24 23.73
CA PRO A 263 -1.08 -8.70 24.04
C PRO A 263 -1.29 -7.32 23.42
N GLY A 264 -2.39 -7.15 22.71
CA GLY A 264 -2.75 -5.89 22.04
C GLY A 264 -2.03 -5.60 20.72
N LEU A 265 -1.29 -6.58 20.16
CA LEU A 265 -0.64 -6.47 18.86
C LEU A 265 -1.31 -7.36 17.80
N LEU A 266 -1.36 -6.83 16.59
CA LEU A 266 -1.72 -7.54 15.36
C LEU A 266 -0.47 -7.82 14.52
N PHE A 267 -0.64 -8.52 13.41
CA PHE A 267 0.30 -8.46 12.31
C PHE A 267 -0.21 -7.52 11.21
N GLU A 268 0.73 -6.81 10.61
CA GLU A 268 0.52 -6.09 9.35
C GLU A 268 1.17 -6.89 8.22
N ALA A 269 0.37 -7.24 7.21
CA ALA A 269 0.84 -8.01 6.06
C ALA A 269 1.00 -7.09 4.85
N HIS A 270 2.20 -7.16 4.26
CA HIS A 270 2.57 -6.48 3.02
C HIS A 270 2.43 -7.42 1.83
N SER A 271 2.50 -6.85 0.61
CA SER A 271 2.39 -7.60 -0.65
C SER A 271 1.18 -8.56 -0.70
N THR A 272 0.07 -8.18 -0.08
CA THR A 272 -1.15 -9.03 -0.06
C THR A 272 -1.91 -8.95 -1.38
N ASP A 273 -1.44 -8.13 -2.33
CA ASP A 273 -2.01 -7.97 -3.66
C ASP A 273 -2.23 -9.32 -4.36
N TYR A 274 -3.29 -9.38 -5.16
CA TYR A 274 -3.65 -10.53 -6.00
C TYR A 274 -4.08 -11.80 -5.25
N GLN A 275 -4.11 -11.79 -3.91
CA GLN A 275 -4.64 -12.90 -3.13
C GLN A 275 -6.16 -13.06 -3.38
N PRO A 276 -6.65 -14.31 -3.49
CA PRO A 276 -8.07 -14.62 -3.46
C PRO A 276 -8.76 -14.15 -2.18
N GLY A 277 -10.08 -13.90 -2.25
CA GLY A 277 -10.85 -13.37 -1.11
C GLY A 277 -10.86 -14.29 0.12
N ASP A 278 -10.88 -15.60 -0.07
CA ASP A 278 -10.78 -16.60 1.02
C ASP A 278 -9.40 -16.59 1.69
N ALA A 279 -8.32 -16.41 0.91
CA ALA A 279 -6.97 -16.24 1.43
C ALA A 279 -6.84 -14.94 2.24
N LEU A 280 -7.41 -13.83 1.77
CA LEU A 280 -7.46 -12.56 2.52
C LEU A 280 -8.26 -12.69 3.82
N ALA A 281 -9.40 -13.38 3.79
CA ALA A 281 -10.19 -13.65 4.99
C ALA A 281 -9.42 -14.51 6.00
N ALA A 282 -8.71 -15.54 5.53
CA ALA A 282 -7.89 -16.40 6.37
C ALA A 282 -6.70 -15.64 7.01
N LEU A 283 -6.10 -14.68 6.30
CA LEU A 283 -5.10 -13.76 6.87
C LEU A 283 -5.68 -12.98 8.06
N VAL A 284 -6.86 -12.37 7.89
CA VAL A 284 -7.53 -11.60 8.96
C VAL A 284 -7.89 -12.50 10.15
N GLU A 285 -8.30 -13.75 9.89
CA GLU A 285 -8.55 -14.76 10.91
C GLU A 285 -7.31 -15.13 11.72
N GLY A 286 -6.14 -15.21 11.07
CA GLY A 286 -4.85 -15.45 11.69
C GLY A 286 -4.25 -14.25 12.43
N GLY A 287 -4.92 -13.09 12.44
CA GLY A 287 -4.41 -11.89 13.12
C GLY A 287 -3.54 -10.98 12.24
N PHE A 288 -3.41 -11.29 10.94
CA PHE A 288 -2.90 -10.37 9.91
C PHE A 288 -4.01 -9.37 9.54
N ALA A 289 -4.37 -8.52 10.49
CA ALA A 289 -5.58 -7.70 10.46
C ALA A 289 -5.36 -6.29 9.89
N ILE A 290 -4.14 -5.96 9.46
CA ILE A 290 -3.86 -4.80 8.60
C ILE A 290 -3.32 -5.35 7.28
N LEU A 291 -4.11 -5.24 6.21
CA LEU A 291 -3.77 -5.79 4.89
C LEU A 291 -3.40 -4.67 3.94
N LYS A 292 -2.12 -4.62 3.53
CA LYS A 292 -1.63 -3.61 2.58
C LYS A 292 -1.81 -4.04 1.13
N VAL A 293 -2.39 -3.14 0.34
CA VAL A 293 -2.60 -3.30 -1.09
C VAL A 293 -2.21 -2.03 -1.83
N GLY A 294 -1.55 -2.17 -2.98
CA GLY A 294 -1.09 -1.03 -3.79
C GLY A 294 -1.01 -1.40 -5.27
N PRO A 295 0.02 -2.17 -5.70
CA PRO A 295 0.16 -2.64 -7.07
C PRO A 295 -1.11 -3.24 -7.66
N GLY A 296 -1.84 -4.07 -6.94
CA GLY A 296 -3.08 -4.71 -7.42
C GLY A 296 -4.17 -3.72 -7.81
N LEU A 297 -4.18 -2.52 -7.22
CA LEU A 297 -5.15 -1.47 -7.53
C LEU A 297 -4.76 -0.69 -8.78
N THR A 298 -3.49 -0.28 -8.90
CA THR A 298 -3.00 0.42 -10.10
C THR A 298 -2.86 -0.52 -11.29
N PHE A 299 -2.63 -1.82 -11.06
CA PHE A 299 -2.69 -2.87 -12.07
C PHE A 299 -4.12 -3.00 -12.64
N ALA A 300 -5.14 -3.04 -11.78
CA ALA A 300 -6.53 -3.08 -12.21
C ALA A 300 -6.93 -1.81 -13.00
N LEU A 301 -6.44 -0.64 -12.58
CA LEU A 301 -6.61 0.60 -13.34
C LEU A 301 -5.94 0.51 -14.72
N ARG A 302 -4.70 0.02 -14.80
CA ARG A 302 -3.97 -0.14 -16.06
C ARG A 302 -4.72 -1.09 -17.01
N GLU A 303 -5.23 -2.21 -16.51
CA GLU A 303 -6.09 -3.11 -17.29
C GLU A 303 -7.30 -2.37 -17.85
N ALA A 304 -7.98 -1.56 -17.04
CA ALA A 304 -9.13 -0.78 -17.48
C ALA A 304 -8.76 0.24 -18.57
N LEU A 305 -7.66 0.98 -18.39
CA LEU A 305 -7.17 1.96 -19.36
C LEU A 305 -6.80 1.29 -20.70
N TYR A 306 -6.11 0.14 -20.67
CA TYR A 306 -5.79 -0.60 -21.90
C TYR A 306 -7.02 -1.22 -22.56
N GLY A 307 -7.99 -1.69 -21.77
CA GLY A 307 -9.28 -2.15 -22.30
C GLY A 307 -10.02 -1.01 -23.00
N LEU A 308 -10.07 0.17 -22.40
CA LEU A 308 -10.65 1.37 -23.01
C LEU A 308 -9.89 1.80 -24.27
N ASP A 309 -8.57 1.73 -24.29
CA ASP A 309 -7.72 2.04 -25.46
C ASP A 309 -8.03 1.11 -26.64
N ALA A 310 -8.24 -0.18 -26.37
CA ALA A 310 -8.67 -1.17 -27.35
C ALA A 310 -10.10 -0.89 -27.85
N ILE A 311 -11.04 -0.60 -26.94
CA ILE A 311 -12.42 -0.23 -27.29
C ILE A 311 -12.43 1.01 -28.19
N ALA A 312 -11.65 2.04 -27.86
CA ALA A 312 -11.56 3.26 -28.65
C ALA A 312 -11.06 2.97 -30.08
N SER A 313 -10.09 2.06 -30.22
CA SER A 313 -9.59 1.64 -31.54
C SER A 313 -10.64 0.86 -32.35
N VAL A 314 -11.45 0.00 -31.71
CA VAL A 314 -12.55 -0.72 -32.36
C VAL A 314 -13.62 0.25 -32.84
N LEU A 315 -14.05 1.19 -31.99
CA LEU A 315 -15.06 2.20 -32.34
C LEU A 315 -14.58 3.14 -33.45
N ALA A 316 -13.29 3.46 -33.49
CA ALA A 316 -12.69 4.28 -34.54
C ALA A 316 -12.43 3.52 -35.85
N GLY A 317 -12.54 2.18 -35.86
CA GLY A 317 -12.22 1.33 -37.01
C GLY A 317 -10.73 1.33 -37.41
N ARG A 318 -9.84 1.80 -36.53
CA ARG A 318 -8.38 1.89 -36.79
C ARG A 318 -7.59 1.97 -35.49
N VAL A 319 -6.31 1.63 -35.54
CA VAL A 319 -5.38 1.90 -34.45
C VAL A 319 -5.20 3.42 -34.32
N LEU A 320 -5.31 3.90 -33.09
CA LEU A 320 -5.15 5.32 -32.77
C LEU A 320 -3.66 5.66 -32.59
N PRO A 321 -3.17 6.81 -33.12
CA PRO A 321 -1.77 7.19 -33.04
C PRO A 321 -1.32 7.52 -31.60
N ASP A 322 -2.25 7.99 -30.76
CA ASP A 322 -2.01 8.42 -29.39
C ASP A 322 -2.46 7.35 -28.37
N ALA A 323 -2.30 6.08 -28.73
CA ALA A 323 -2.68 4.95 -27.87
C ALA A 323 -1.88 4.97 -26.57
N ILE A 324 -2.56 4.79 -25.42
CA ILE A 324 -1.92 4.83 -24.10
C ILE A 324 -0.78 3.83 -24.03
N HIS A 325 -0.98 2.62 -24.56
CA HIS A 325 0.06 1.59 -24.54
C HIS A 325 1.36 2.08 -25.20
N ALA A 326 1.28 2.74 -26.36
CA ALA A 326 2.46 3.23 -27.08
C ALA A 326 3.13 4.41 -26.35
N THR A 327 2.33 5.34 -25.80
CA THR A 327 2.84 6.45 -24.99
C THR A 327 3.59 5.95 -23.76
N MET A 328 3.01 4.99 -23.03
CA MET A 328 3.63 4.42 -21.84
C MET A 328 4.93 3.68 -22.15
N GLU A 329 4.98 2.93 -23.26
CA GLU A 329 6.22 2.26 -23.69
C GLU A 329 7.34 3.27 -23.93
N ALA A 330 7.06 4.36 -24.67
CA ALA A 330 8.05 5.39 -24.94
C ALA A 330 8.54 6.07 -23.65
N VAL A 331 7.61 6.49 -22.78
CA VAL A 331 7.94 7.15 -21.51
C VAL A 331 8.78 6.25 -20.59
N MET A 332 8.44 4.95 -20.51
CA MET A 332 9.17 3.99 -19.69
C MET A 332 10.56 3.69 -20.26
N LEU A 333 10.72 3.60 -21.58
CA LEU A 333 12.04 3.42 -22.21
C LEU A 333 12.95 4.64 -22.04
N GLU A 334 12.40 5.85 -22.15
CA GLU A 334 13.11 7.11 -21.94
C GLU A 334 13.57 7.27 -20.49
N ASN A 335 12.82 6.74 -19.52
CA ASN A 335 13.06 6.91 -18.10
C ASN A 335 13.12 5.56 -17.35
N PRO A 336 14.13 4.70 -17.58
CA PRO A 336 14.09 3.31 -17.14
C PRO A 336 14.30 3.09 -15.63
N GLY A 337 14.60 4.15 -14.87
CA GLY A 337 15.03 4.06 -13.47
C GLY A 337 14.02 3.43 -12.50
N HIS A 338 12.72 3.42 -12.81
CA HIS A 338 11.71 2.80 -11.93
C HIS A 338 11.44 1.31 -12.24
N TRP A 339 11.97 0.78 -13.34
CA TRP A 339 11.72 -0.61 -13.74
C TRP A 339 12.97 -1.44 -14.06
N ASN A 340 14.11 -0.84 -14.43
CA ASN A 340 15.28 -1.56 -14.94
C ASN A 340 15.87 -2.61 -13.99
N SER A 341 15.76 -2.38 -12.68
CA SER A 341 16.22 -3.30 -11.64
C SER A 341 15.24 -4.43 -11.35
N HIS A 342 14.02 -4.37 -11.90
CA HIS A 342 12.94 -5.32 -11.63
C HIS A 342 12.65 -6.25 -12.81
N TYR A 343 12.91 -5.80 -14.04
CA TYR A 343 12.62 -6.56 -15.26
C TYR A 343 13.90 -7.00 -15.94
N GLY A 344 14.18 -8.30 -15.87
CA GLY A 344 15.29 -8.95 -16.57
C GLY A 344 14.86 -9.60 -17.89
N GLY A 345 15.79 -10.31 -18.52
CA GLY A 345 15.53 -11.06 -19.76
C GLY A 345 15.82 -10.28 -21.05
N SER A 346 15.34 -10.81 -22.17
CA SER A 346 15.43 -10.22 -23.50
C SER A 346 14.66 -8.89 -23.62
N VAL A 347 14.87 -8.16 -24.71
CA VAL A 347 14.13 -6.91 -24.98
C VAL A 347 12.62 -7.17 -25.04
N GLU A 348 12.21 -8.28 -25.64
CA GLU A 348 10.82 -8.70 -25.76
C GLU A 348 10.23 -9.08 -24.40
N GLU A 349 10.99 -9.79 -23.56
CA GLU A 349 10.57 -10.14 -22.20
C GLU A 349 10.44 -8.91 -21.30
N GLN A 350 11.37 -7.96 -21.40
CA GLN A 350 11.30 -6.69 -20.68
C GLN A 350 10.10 -5.86 -21.16
N ARG A 351 9.83 -5.84 -22.47
CA ARG A 351 8.65 -5.16 -23.03
C ARG A 351 7.37 -5.75 -22.46
N LEU A 352 7.24 -7.08 -22.42
CA LEU A 352 6.09 -7.73 -21.80
C LEU A 352 5.95 -7.32 -20.32
N GLN A 353 7.05 -7.38 -19.56
CA GLN A 353 7.02 -7.05 -18.14
C GLN A 353 6.67 -5.59 -17.85
N ARG A 354 7.13 -4.62 -18.67
CA ARG A 354 6.75 -3.19 -18.52
C ARG A 354 5.24 -2.96 -18.51
N HIS A 355 4.49 -3.76 -19.28
CA HIS A 355 3.06 -3.57 -19.44
C HIS A 355 2.20 -4.57 -18.66
N PHE A 356 2.72 -5.75 -18.32
CA PHE A 356 1.89 -6.85 -17.80
C PHE A 356 2.40 -7.48 -16.49
N SER A 357 3.59 -7.10 -16.00
CA SER A 357 4.10 -7.64 -14.73
C SER A 357 3.21 -7.24 -13.54
N TYR A 358 2.99 -8.18 -12.61
CA TYR A 358 2.33 -7.90 -11.32
C TYR A 358 3.12 -6.94 -10.43
N SER A 359 4.42 -6.76 -10.66
CA SER A 359 5.22 -5.74 -9.96
C SER A 359 4.77 -4.32 -10.29
N ASP A 360 3.98 -4.14 -11.36
CA ASP A 360 3.26 -2.92 -11.73
C ASP A 360 4.13 -1.65 -11.71
N ARG A 361 5.37 -1.72 -12.21
CA ARG A 361 6.32 -0.60 -12.19
C ARG A 361 5.88 0.56 -13.10
N ILE A 362 4.93 0.32 -13.99
CA ILE A 362 4.25 1.36 -14.77
C ILE A 362 3.55 2.40 -13.89
N ARG A 363 3.16 2.06 -12.64
CA ARG A 363 2.46 2.99 -11.73
C ARG A 363 3.23 4.27 -11.41
N TYR A 364 4.56 4.22 -11.49
CA TYR A 364 5.44 5.38 -11.23
C TYR A 364 5.41 6.40 -12.37
N TYR A 365 4.87 6.05 -13.53
CA TYR A 365 4.89 6.87 -14.73
C TYR A 365 3.56 7.59 -15.00
N TRP A 366 2.47 7.25 -14.30
CA TRP A 366 1.19 7.95 -14.44
C TRP A 366 1.24 9.46 -14.17
N PRO A 367 2.09 9.98 -13.25
CA PRO A 367 2.26 11.43 -13.07
C PRO A 367 3.02 12.12 -14.21
N ASN A 368 3.66 11.40 -15.13
CA ASN A 368 4.36 12.01 -16.26
C ASN A 368 3.36 12.76 -17.15
N GLU A 369 3.69 13.99 -17.57
CA GLU A 369 2.78 14.84 -18.35
C GLU A 369 2.25 14.17 -19.63
N ARG A 370 3.10 13.41 -20.34
CA ARG A 370 2.70 12.67 -21.56
C ARG A 370 1.72 11.55 -21.23
N ALA A 371 1.96 10.82 -20.14
CA ALA A 371 1.10 9.74 -19.68
C ALA A 371 -0.27 10.28 -19.22
N ALA A 372 -0.27 11.33 -18.38
CA ALA A 372 -1.48 11.98 -17.89
C ALA A 372 -2.33 12.53 -19.06
N THR A 373 -1.71 13.24 -20.00
CA THR A 373 -2.39 13.76 -21.20
C THR A 373 -2.98 12.64 -22.05
N ALA A 374 -2.28 11.51 -22.20
CA ALA A 374 -2.80 10.36 -22.96
C ALA A 374 -4.02 9.73 -22.28
N VAL A 375 -4.04 9.64 -20.95
CA VAL A 375 -5.20 9.19 -20.17
C VAL A 375 -6.38 10.14 -20.36
N GLU A 376 -6.19 11.44 -20.18
CA GLU A 376 -7.25 12.45 -20.38
C GLU A 376 -7.82 12.40 -21.80
N THR A 377 -6.93 12.32 -22.80
CA THR A 377 -7.31 12.20 -24.21
C THR A 377 -8.13 10.93 -24.46
N LEU A 378 -7.73 9.78 -23.88
CA LEU A 378 -8.51 8.55 -24.02
C LEU A 378 -9.90 8.68 -23.40
N LEU A 379 -9.99 9.17 -22.16
CA LEU A 379 -11.27 9.29 -21.47
C LEU A 379 -12.22 10.26 -22.20
N ALA A 380 -11.68 11.35 -22.76
CA ALA A 380 -12.45 12.34 -23.51
C ALA A 380 -13.00 11.85 -24.86
N ARG A 381 -12.50 10.71 -25.39
CA ARG A 381 -13.04 10.12 -26.64
C ARG A 381 -14.45 9.55 -26.49
N PHE A 382 -14.88 9.29 -25.27
CA PHE A 382 -16.17 8.67 -24.98
C PHE A 382 -17.18 9.73 -24.53
N GLU A 383 -18.04 10.16 -25.45
CA GLU A 383 -19.10 11.16 -25.17
C GLU A 383 -20.36 10.55 -24.51
N GLY A 384 -20.42 9.23 -24.34
CA GLY A 384 -21.58 8.54 -23.80
C GLY A 384 -21.31 7.10 -23.40
N ASP A 385 -22.39 6.32 -23.36
CA ASP A 385 -22.36 4.92 -22.92
C ASP A 385 -21.62 4.04 -23.93
N ILE A 386 -20.66 3.27 -23.43
CA ILE A 386 -19.87 2.30 -24.18
C ILE A 386 -20.71 1.03 -24.37
N PRO A 387 -20.77 0.45 -25.58
CA PRO A 387 -21.53 -0.79 -25.82
C PRO A 387 -21.16 -1.90 -24.85
N GLU A 388 -22.17 -2.48 -24.18
CA GLU A 388 -21.98 -3.53 -23.16
C GLU A 388 -21.20 -4.75 -23.71
N THR A 389 -21.34 -5.06 -25.00
CA THR A 389 -20.61 -6.15 -25.66
C THR A 389 -19.11 -5.87 -25.75
N LEU A 390 -18.71 -4.60 -25.95
CA LEU A 390 -17.30 -4.21 -25.94
C LEU A 390 -16.74 -4.21 -24.51
N ILE A 391 -17.55 -3.80 -23.53
CA ILE A 391 -17.20 -3.93 -22.11
C ILE A 391 -17.01 -5.41 -21.75
N SER A 392 -17.91 -6.31 -22.16
CA SER A 392 -17.77 -7.76 -21.95
C SER A 392 -16.48 -8.31 -22.54
N GLN A 393 -16.06 -7.82 -23.70
CA GLN A 393 -14.88 -8.31 -24.42
C GLN A 393 -13.56 -7.82 -23.80
N TYR A 394 -13.48 -6.54 -23.43
CA TYR A 394 -12.23 -5.89 -23.04
C TYR A 394 -12.12 -5.55 -21.55
N LEU A 395 -13.24 -5.53 -20.82
CA LEU A 395 -13.35 -5.15 -19.42
C LEU A 395 -14.17 -6.19 -18.63
N GLY A 396 -13.86 -7.48 -18.86
CA GLY A 396 -14.63 -8.61 -18.32
C GLY A 396 -14.80 -8.60 -16.79
N ARG A 397 -13.81 -8.07 -16.05
CA ARG A 397 -13.90 -7.90 -14.59
C ARG A 397 -15.09 -7.02 -14.15
N VAL A 398 -15.41 -6.00 -14.94
CA VAL A 398 -16.42 -4.98 -14.61
C VAL A 398 -17.79 -5.29 -15.22
N TYR A 399 -17.81 -6.05 -16.33
CA TYR A 399 -19.03 -6.35 -17.09
C TYR A 399 -20.23 -6.84 -16.24
N PRO A 400 -20.08 -7.78 -15.28
CA PRO A 400 -21.21 -8.21 -14.45
C PRO A 400 -21.92 -7.06 -13.71
N ALA A 401 -21.16 -6.07 -13.23
CA ALA A 401 -21.71 -4.92 -12.53
C ALA A 401 -22.43 -3.93 -13.47
N VAL A 402 -22.00 -3.83 -14.72
CA VAL A 402 -22.65 -3.02 -15.77
C VAL A 402 -23.99 -3.63 -16.17
N VAL A 403 -24.04 -4.95 -16.39
CA VAL A 403 -25.29 -5.66 -16.71
C VAL A 403 -26.28 -5.54 -15.55
N ALA A 404 -25.80 -5.65 -14.32
CA ALA A 404 -26.59 -5.44 -13.11
C ALA A 404 -26.98 -3.97 -12.85
N LYS A 405 -26.59 -3.03 -13.73
CA LYS A 405 -26.85 -1.58 -13.63
C LYS A 405 -26.32 -0.94 -12.33
N LYS A 406 -25.30 -1.56 -11.73
CA LYS A 406 -24.57 -1.01 -10.56
C LYS A 406 -23.47 -0.06 -10.98
N VAL A 407 -22.96 -0.20 -12.20
CA VAL A 407 -21.90 0.64 -12.79
C VAL A 407 -22.41 1.23 -14.10
N LEU A 408 -22.20 2.54 -14.29
CA LEU A 408 -22.50 3.20 -15.55
C LEU A 408 -21.47 2.76 -16.61
N PRO A 409 -21.88 2.48 -17.85
CA PRO A 409 -20.98 2.05 -18.93
C PRO A 409 -20.17 3.22 -19.51
N ARG A 410 -19.61 4.09 -18.67
CA ARG A 410 -18.83 5.27 -19.08
C ARG A 410 -17.37 5.07 -18.71
N ALA A 411 -16.46 5.56 -19.55
CA ALA A 411 -15.03 5.27 -19.45
C ALA A 411 -14.45 5.46 -18.03
N ARG A 412 -14.72 6.61 -17.40
CA ARG A 412 -14.24 6.90 -16.05
C ARG A 412 -14.87 6.01 -14.97
N ASP A 413 -16.18 5.76 -15.07
CA ASP A 413 -16.91 4.88 -14.14
C ASP A 413 -16.39 3.44 -14.23
N LEU A 414 -16.02 2.98 -15.42
CA LEU A 414 -15.41 1.67 -15.63
C LEU A 414 -14.00 1.56 -15.02
N CYS A 415 -13.19 2.63 -15.09
CA CYS A 415 -11.89 2.67 -14.39
C CYS A 415 -12.06 2.57 -12.87
N ILE A 416 -12.97 3.34 -12.29
CA ILE A 416 -13.28 3.28 -10.85
C ILE A 416 -13.78 1.88 -10.48
N ALA A 417 -14.69 1.31 -11.26
CA ALA A 417 -15.24 -0.02 -11.01
C ALA A 417 -14.19 -1.14 -11.12
N ALA A 418 -13.19 -1.01 -11.99
CA ALA A 418 -12.10 -2.00 -12.08
C ALA A 418 -11.23 -1.99 -10.82
N ILE A 419 -10.92 -0.81 -10.28
CA ILE A 419 -10.20 -0.65 -9.01
C ILE A 419 -11.07 -1.17 -7.86
N ASP A 420 -12.35 -0.80 -7.84
CA ASP A 420 -13.30 -1.20 -6.81
C ASP A 420 -13.47 -2.73 -6.75
N ALA A 421 -13.52 -3.39 -7.90
CA ALA A 421 -13.52 -4.85 -7.98
C ALA A 421 -12.24 -5.50 -7.43
N ALA A 422 -11.11 -4.79 -7.44
CA ALA A 422 -9.87 -5.24 -6.80
C ALA A 422 -9.85 -4.99 -5.28
N LEU A 423 -10.61 -3.99 -4.80
CA LEU A 423 -10.78 -3.68 -3.37
C LEU A 423 -11.82 -4.57 -2.69
N GLU A 424 -12.87 -4.99 -3.40
CA GLU A 424 -13.98 -5.77 -2.86
C GLU A 424 -13.52 -6.98 -2.02
N PRO A 425 -12.56 -7.83 -2.47
CA PRO A 425 -12.11 -8.97 -1.66
C PRO A 425 -11.50 -8.57 -0.31
N TYR A 426 -10.84 -7.42 -0.23
CA TYR A 426 -10.27 -6.90 1.01
C TYR A 426 -11.33 -6.38 1.96
N SER A 427 -12.32 -5.67 1.43
CA SER A 427 -13.45 -5.19 2.23
C SER A 427 -14.22 -6.36 2.84
N VAL A 428 -14.55 -7.38 2.03
CA VAL A 428 -15.22 -8.59 2.51
C VAL A 428 -14.40 -9.29 3.60
N ALA A 429 -13.08 -9.39 3.43
CA ALA A 429 -12.20 -10.02 4.43
C ALA A 429 -12.11 -9.23 5.75
N THR A 430 -12.23 -7.90 5.70
CA THR A 430 -11.93 -7.03 6.86
C THR A 430 -13.17 -6.55 7.61
N ILE A 431 -14.32 -6.38 6.94
CA ILE A 431 -15.56 -5.86 7.56
C ILE A 431 -16.44 -6.96 8.16
N ALA A 432 -16.43 -8.16 7.54
CA ALA A 432 -17.40 -9.24 7.81
C ALA A 432 -17.51 -9.68 9.28
#